data_AF-A0A932GJ01-F1
#
_entry.id   AF-A0A932GJ01-F1
#
_cell.length_a   1.000
_cell.length_b   1.000
_cell.length_c   1.000
_cell.angle_alpha   90.00
_cell.angle_beta   90.00
_cell.angle_gamma   90.00
#
_symmetry.space_group_name_H-M   'P 1'
#
loop_
_entity.id
_entity.type
_entity.pdbx_description
1 polymer ?
#
loop_
_entity_poly.entity_id
_entity_poly.type
_entity_poly.pdbx_seq_one_letter_code
_entity_poly.pdbx_strand_id
1 'polypeptide(L)'
;MREQIGAYLRALARGGASPHTCRAYAADLDQFAAFLERRSGPAEGPVRLEAVDPLAVRAFVAARLQAGDARRTVARKLAAVRGLFQACCREGLLRANPARVVPSPRGPQRLPRYLTVDEAAQLLSGPAGTPPEALR
;
A
#
# COMPACT_ATOMS: atom_id res chain seq x y z
N MET A 1 -4.57 -3.13 14.45
CA MET A 1 -3.68 -2.31 13.57
C MET A 1 -2.87 -1.27 14.33
N ARG A 2 -3.49 -0.36 15.11
CA ARG A 2 -2.77 0.72 15.84
C ARG A 2 -1.69 0.20 16.79
N GLU A 3 -2.00 -0.88 17.52
CA GLU A 3 -1.04 -1.55 18.40
C GLU A 3 0.20 -2.06 17.63
N GLN A 4 -0.03 -2.71 16.48
CA GLN A 4 1.05 -3.24 15.63
C GLN A 4 1.88 -2.12 14.99
N ILE A 5 1.29 -0.96 14.68
CA ILE A 5 2.04 0.23 14.28
C ILE A 5 3.02 0.64 15.39
N GLY A 6 2.53 0.74 16.64
CA GLY A 6 3.38 1.07 17.78
C GLY A 6 4.51 0.07 18.01
N ALA A 7 4.21 -1.24 17.94
CA ALA A 7 5.20 -2.30 18.06
C ALA A 7 6.27 -2.23 16.96
N TYR A 8 5.84 -2.06 15.71
CA TYR A 8 6.73 -1.91 14.56
C TYR A 8 7.66 -0.71 14.69
N LEU A 9 7.16 0.46 15.09
CA LEU A 9 7.98 1.67 15.26
C LEU A 9 9.01 1.52 16.37
N ARG A 10 8.66 0.86 17.48
CA ARG A 10 9.62 0.53 18.55
C ARG A 10 10.71 -0.42 18.05
N ALA A 11 10.33 -1.45 17.30
CA ALA A 11 11.30 -2.38 16.72
C ALA A 11 12.22 -1.68 15.71
N LEU A 12 11.68 -0.77 14.89
CA LEU A 12 12.43 0.03 13.92
C LEU A 12 13.46 0.93 14.61
N ALA A 13 13.08 1.59 15.70
CA ALA A 13 13.99 2.40 16.50
C ALA A 13 15.12 1.58 17.14
N ARG A 14 14.80 0.40 17.72
CA ARG A 14 15.82 -0.52 18.25
C ARG A 14 16.79 -1.03 17.18
N GLY A 15 16.32 -1.15 15.93
CA GLY A 15 17.13 -1.50 14.76
C GLY A 15 17.99 -0.37 14.21
N GLY A 16 18.09 0.77 14.91
CA GLY A 16 18.97 1.88 14.52
C GLY A 16 18.37 2.86 13.52
N ALA A 17 17.06 2.80 13.26
CA ALA A 17 16.44 3.82 12.41
C ALA A 17 16.47 5.20 13.08
N SER A 18 16.74 6.24 12.29
CA SER A 18 16.80 7.61 12.81
C SER A 18 15.45 8.05 13.39
N PRO A 19 15.43 8.98 14.37
CA PRO A 19 14.19 9.56 14.89
C PRO A 19 13.31 10.20 13.80
N HIS A 20 13.94 10.75 12.76
CA HIS A 20 13.22 11.33 11.61
C HIS A 20 12.52 10.25 10.78
N THR A 21 13.17 9.10 10.56
CA THR A 21 12.56 7.95 9.87
C THR A 21 11.35 7.43 10.66
N CYS A 22 11.49 7.25 11.97
CA CYS A 22 10.41 6.77 12.83
C CYS A 22 9.20 7.73 12.81
N ARG A 23 9.43 9.04 12.92
CA ARG A 23 8.36 10.05 12.83
C ARG A 23 7.67 10.04 11.46
N ALA A 24 8.45 9.96 10.39
CA ALA A 24 7.91 9.90 9.04
C ALA A 24 7.04 8.66 8.82
N TYR A 25 7.50 7.50 9.30
CA TYR A 25 6.76 6.24 9.18
C TYR A 25 5.53 6.21 10.08
N ALA A 26 5.59 6.81 11.28
CA ALA A 26 4.41 6.95 12.15
C ALA A 26 3.31 7.73 11.42
N ALA A 27 3.62 8.92 10.91
CA ALA A 27 2.66 9.74 10.19
C ALA A 27 2.12 9.05 8.92
N ASP A 28 2.97 8.33 8.18
CA ASP A 28 2.55 7.59 6.99
C ASP A 28 1.58 6.44 7.33
N LEU A 29 1.88 5.68 8.38
CA LEU A 29 1.07 4.55 8.83
C LEU A 29 -0.25 5.01 9.44
N ASP A 30 -0.26 6.13 10.16
CA ASP A 30 -1.48 6.73 10.67
C ASP A 30 -2.40 7.23 9.54
N GLN A 31 -1.82 7.82 8.48
CA GLN A 31 -2.57 8.20 7.29
C GLN A 31 -3.16 6.99 6.56
N PHE A 32 -2.45 5.86 6.54
CA PHE A 32 -2.95 4.61 5.96
C PHE A 32 -4.10 4.02 6.79
N ALA A 33 -3.93 3.93 8.12
CA ALA A 33 -4.99 3.47 9.01
C ALA A 33 -6.25 4.32 8.88
N ALA A 34 -6.11 5.65 8.91
CA ALA A 34 -7.22 6.57 8.73
C ALA A 34 -7.88 6.48 7.33
N PHE A 35 -7.11 6.12 6.29
CA PHE A 35 -7.67 5.85 4.97
C PHE A 35 -8.56 4.61 4.96
N LEU A 36 -8.13 3.52 5.62
CA LEU A 36 -8.91 2.30 5.72
C LEU A 36 -10.18 2.50 6.55
N GLU A 37 -10.07 3.20 7.70
CA GLU A 37 -11.20 3.53 8.57
C GLU A 37 -12.29 4.30 7.81
N ARG A 38 -11.91 5.29 6.98
CA ARG A 38 -12.87 6.03 6.13
C ARG A 38 -13.51 5.17 5.03
N ARG A 39 -12.83 4.13 4.57
CA ARG A 39 -13.31 3.26 3.48
C ARG A 39 -14.28 2.20 4.00
N SER A 40 -14.01 1.62 5.17
CA SER A 40 -14.88 0.61 5.82
C SER A 40 -16.14 1.22 6.44
N GLY A 41 -16.16 2.53 6.69
CA GLY A 41 -17.28 3.20 7.33
C GLY A 41 -17.31 3.02 8.86
N PRO A 42 -18.06 3.86 9.59
CA PRO A 42 -18.01 3.91 11.05
C PRO A 42 -18.61 2.68 11.75
N ALA A 43 -19.39 1.85 11.05
CA ALA A 43 -20.10 0.71 11.63
C ALA A 43 -19.22 -0.55 11.80
N GLU A 44 -18.06 -0.63 11.13
CA GLU A 44 -17.23 -1.84 11.12
C GLU A 44 -16.18 -1.91 12.25
N GLY A 45 -16.08 -0.87 13.07
CA GLY A 45 -15.11 -0.80 14.16
C GLY A 45 -13.65 -0.66 13.67
N PRO A 46 -12.65 -0.96 14.52
CA PRO A 46 -11.25 -0.80 14.17
C PRO A 46 -10.81 -1.75 13.06
N VAL A 47 -10.08 -1.23 12.07
CA VAL A 47 -9.60 -2.04 10.94
C VAL A 47 -8.64 -3.13 11.41
N ARG A 48 -9.01 -4.38 11.11
CA ARG A 48 -8.21 -5.58 11.34
C ARG A 48 -7.12 -5.72 10.28
N LEU A 49 -5.95 -6.22 10.66
CA LEU A 49 -4.82 -6.36 9.73
C LEU A 49 -5.12 -7.37 8.61
N GLU A 50 -5.87 -8.41 8.96
CA GLU A 50 -6.27 -9.53 8.11
C GLU A 50 -7.29 -9.12 7.05
N ALA A 51 -8.03 -8.04 7.28
CA ALA A 51 -8.99 -7.48 6.32
C ALA A 51 -8.30 -6.64 5.22
N VAL A 52 -7.00 -6.35 5.36
CA VAL A 52 -6.26 -5.55 4.39
C VAL A 52 -5.75 -6.42 3.26
N ASP A 53 -6.27 -6.20 2.07
CA ASP A 53 -5.86 -6.88 0.84
C ASP A 53 -4.98 -5.98 -0.05
N PRO A 54 -4.38 -6.53 -1.14
CA PRO A 54 -3.61 -5.72 -2.08
C PRO A 54 -4.41 -4.59 -2.76
N LEU A 55 -5.74 -4.73 -2.87
CA LEU A 55 -6.61 -3.73 -3.50
C LEU A 55 -6.75 -2.50 -2.61
N ALA A 56 -6.90 -2.68 -1.30
CA ALA A 56 -6.93 -1.61 -0.31
C ALA A 56 -5.62 -0.82 -0.30
N VAL A 57 -4.47 -1.50 -0.39
CA VAL A 57 -3.16 -0.86 -0.48
C VAL A 57 -3.00 -0.08 -1.80
N ARG A 58 -3.42 -0.64 -2.95
CA ARG A 58 -3.44 0.07 -4.24
C ARG A 58 -4.31 1.31 -4.19
N ALA A 59 -5.49 1.21 -3.58
CA ALA A 59 -6.42 2.33 -3.46
C ALA A 59 -5.85 3.45 -2.59
N PHE A 60 -5.11 3.13 -1.52
CA PHE A 60 -4.39 4.13 -0.74
C PHE A 60 -3.34 4.87 -1.58
N VAL A 61 -2.52 4.13 -2.34
CA VAL A 61 -1.51 4.72 -3.25
C VAL A 61 -2.17 5.66 -4.26
N ALA A 62 -3.26 5.22 -4.90
CA ALA A 62 -4.02 6.03 -5.85
C ALA A 62 -4.59 7.30 -5.19
N ALA A 63 -5.21 7.16 -4.02
CA ALA A 63 -5.79 8.29 -3.29
C ALA A 63 -4.74 9.31 -2.84
N ARG A 64 -3.50 8.90 -2.51
CA ARG A 64 -2.41 9.83 -2.20
C ARG A 64 -1.92 10.58 -3.44
N LEU A 65 -1.78 9.89 -4.58
CA LEU A 65 -1.41 10.53 -5.84
C LEU A 65 -2.48 11.53 -6.30
N GLN A 66 -3.75 11.17 -6.19
CA GLN A 66 -4.88 12.06 -6.50
C GLN A 66 -4.96 13.27 -5.55
N ALA A 67 -4.54 13.11 -4.29
CA ALA A 67 -4.42 14.20 -3.34
C ALA A 67 -3.20 15.13 -3.59
N GLY A 68 -2.39 14.86 -4.63
CA GLY A 68 -1.25 15.70 -5.01
C GLY A 68 0.06 15.34 -4.31
N ASP A 69 0.14 14.23 -3.56
CA ASP A 69 1.40 13.81 -2.96
C ASP A 69 2.45 13.54 -4.04
N ALA A 70 3.65 14.10 -3.86
CA ALA A 70 4.79 13.80 -4.72
C ALA A 70 5.07 12.28 -4.76
N ARG A 71 5.45 11.74 -5.93
CA ARG A 71 5.71 10.29 -6.10
C ARG A 71 6.71 9.72 -5.08
N ARG A 72 7.73 10.50 -4.72
CA ARG A 72 8.72 10.13 -3.68
C ARG A 72 8.06 9.99 -2.31
N THR A 73 7.10 10.84 -1.97
CA THR A 73 6.31 10.77 -0.74
C THR A 73 5.43 9.52 -0.74
N VAL A 74 4.73 9.24 -1.85
CA VAL A 74 3.90 8.04 -1.97
C VAL A 74 4.75 6.75 -1.90
N ALA A 75 5.94 6.74 -2.51
CA ALA A 75 6.88 5.63 -2.40
C ALA A 75 7.32 5.38 -0.95
N ARG A 76 7.63 6.45 -0.19
CA ARG A 76 7.96 6.35 1.24
C ARG A 76 6.78 5.81 2.06
N LYS A 77 5.57 6.30 1.82
CA LYS A 77 4.34 5.78 2.45
C LYS A 77 4.16 4.29 2.20
N LEU A 78 4.31 3.86 0.94
CA LEU A 78 4.22 2.45 0.58
C LEU A 78 5.34 1.61 1.23
N ALA A 79 6.55 2.15 1.37
CA ALA A 79 7.64 1.49 2.08
C ALA A 79 7.32 1.29 3.58
N ALA A 80 6.74 2.29 4.24
CA ALA A 80 6.30 2.17 5.62
C ALA A 80 5.22 1.09 5.78
N VAL A 81 4.21 1.09 4.91
CA VAL A 81 3.14 0.07 4.88
C VAL A 81 3.72 -1.34 4.68
N ARG A 82 4.61 -1.52 3.70
CA ARG A 82 5.29 -2.80 3.47
C ARG A 82 6.09 -3.26 4.69
N GLY A 83 6.79 -2.35 5.35
CA GLY A 83 7.58 -2.62 6.54
C GLY A 83 6.72 -3.13 7.71
N LEU A 84 5.59 -2.48 7.96
CA LEU A 84 4.61 -2.89 8.97
C LEU A 84 4.10 -4.32 8.69
N PHE A 85 3.58 -4.57 7.49
CA PHE A 85 3.04 -5.89 7.14
C PHE A 85 4.12 -6.97 7.14
N GLN A 86 5.35 -6.65 6.75
CA GLN A 86 6.48 -7.57 6.84
C GLN A 86 6.79 -7.92 8.30
N ALA A 87 6.73 -6.96 9.23
CA ALA A 87 6.91 -7.23 10.65
C ALA A 87 5.81 -8.16 11.19
N CYS A 88 4.56 -7.89 10.84
CA CYS A 88 3.42 -8.74 11.21
C CYS A 88 3.57 -10.17 10.68
N CYS A 89 4.10 -10.35 9.46
CA CYS A 89 4.41 -11.69 8.94
C CYS A 89 5.51 -12.40 9.72
N ARG A 90 6.58 -11.69 10.12
CA ARG A 90 7.66 -12.27 10.94
C ARG A 90 7.18 -12.69 12.32
N GLU A 91 6.22 -11.97 12.88
CA GLU A 91 5.58 -12.27 14.17
C GLU A 91 4.48 -13.34 14.07
N GLY A 92 4.23 -13.88 12.88
CA GLY A 92 3.22 -14.91 12.67
C GLY A 92 1.76 -14.41 12.64
N LEU A 93 1.54 -13.09 12.73
CA LEU A 93 0.21 -12.48 12.72
C LEU A 93 -0.45 -12.53 11.34
N LEU A 94 0.35 -12.57 10.27
CA LEU A 94 -0.14 -12.63 8.90
C LEU A 94 0.66 -13.65 8.09
N ARG A 95 -0.03 -14.41 7.24
CA ARG A 95 0.62 -15.39 6.35
C ARG A 95 1.38 -14.74 5.19
N ALA A 96 0.91 -13.59 4.72
CA ALA A 96 1.51 -12.89 3.58
C ALA A 96 1.37 -11.38 3.72
N ASN A 97 2.32 -10.66 3.11
CA ASN A 97 2.33 -9.20 3.10
C ASN A 97 1.50 -8.68 1.90
N PRO A 98 0.30 -8.09 2.12
CA PRO A 98 -0.57 -7.63 1.03
C PRO A 98 0.05 -6.47 0.23
N ALA A 99 0.93 -5.68 0.85
CA ALA A 99 1.58 -4.54 0.21
C ALA A 99 2.78 -4.93 -0.67
N ARG A 100 3.22 -6.19 -0.64
CA ARG A 100 4.39 -6.67 -1.39
C ARG A 100 4.18 -6.61 -2.90
N VAL A 101 2.97 -6.92 -3.37
CA VAL A 101 2.62 -6.99 -4.79
C VAL A 101 2.20 -5.64 -5.39
N VAL A 102 2.07 -4.60 -4.56
CA VAL A 102 1.64 -3.27 -5.02
C VAL A 102 2.83 -2.53 -5.61
N PRO A 103 2.81 -2.09 -6.88
CA PRO A 103 3.93 -1.36 -7.46
C PRO A 103 4.09 0.03 -6.83
N SER A 104 5.35 0.46 -6.66
CA SER A 104 5.63 1.83 -6.24
C SER A 104 5.53 2.78 -7.45
N PRO A 105 4.93 3.96 -7.31
CA PRO A 105 4.98 4.97 -8.37
C PRO A 105 6.44 5.36 -8.64
N ARG A 106 6.91 5.20 -9.88
CA ARG A 106 8.28 5.54 -10.31
C ARG A 106 8.36 7.01 -10.76
N GLY A 107 9.53 7.64 -10.63
CA GLY A 107 9.82 9.01 -11.10
C GLY A 107 9.67 9.19 -12.62
N PRO A 108 9.90 10.39 -13.19
CA PRO A 108 9.48 10.68 -14.56
C PRO A 108 10.21 9.82 -15.61
N GLN A 109 9.44 8.97 -16.29
CA GLN A 109 9.54 8.84 -17.75
C GLN A 109 8.61 9.94 -18.30
N ARG A 110 9.03 10.69 -19.34
CA ARG A 110 8.18 11.72 -19.99
C ARG A 110 6.79 11.13 -20.23
N LEU A 111 5.75 11.69 -19.61
CA LEU A 111 4.38 11.31 -19.93
C LEU A 111 3.97 11.99 -21.23
N PRO A 112 3.51 11.25 -22.26
CA PRO A 112 2.59 11.82 -23.21
C PRO A 112 1.38 12.37 -22.43
N ARG A 113 0.98 13.58 -22.76
CA ARG A 113 -0.24 14.21 -22.25
C ARG A 113 -1.42 13.24 -22.48
N TYR A 114 -2.29 13.16 -21.46
CA TYR A 114 -3.53 12.38 -21.42
C TYR A 114 -3.36 10.89 -21.08
N LEU A 115 -3.32 10.58 -19.78
CA LEU A 115 -4.12 9.49 -19.25
C LEU A 115 -5.27 10.14 -18.49
N THR A 116 -6.38 10.36 -19.20
CA THR A 116 -7.66 10.75 -18.61
C THR A 116 -8.25 9.58 -17.81
N VAL A 117 -9.20 9.92 -16.97
CA VAL A 117 -9.82 9.11 -15.90
C VAL A 117 -10.39 7.74 -16.34
N ASP A 118 -10.40 7.42 -17.64
CA ASP A 118 -11.03 6.21 -18.20
C ASP A 118 -10.16 4.95 -18.25
N GLU A 119 -8.83 5.01 -18.07
CA GLU A 119 -7.99 3.81 -18.16
C GLU A 119 -7.92 2.98 -16.86
N ALA A 120 -8.65 3.37 -15.81
CA ALA A 120 -8.79 2.56 -14.59
C ALA A 120 -9.67 1.30 -14.81
N ALA A 121 -10.42 1.23 -15.90
CA ALA A 121 -11.35 0.12 -16.18
C ALA A 121 -10.70 -1.14 -16.80
N GLN A 122 -9.48 -1.06 -17.36
CA GLN A 122 -8.87 -2.22 -18.02
C GLN A 122 -8.09 -3.18 -17.10
N LEU A 123 -7.91 -2.87 -15.82
CA LEU A 123 -7.29 -3.80 -14.87
C LEU A 123 -8.27 -4.82 -14.25
N LEU A 124 -9.56 -4.75 -14.60
CA LEU A 124 -10.61 -5.67 -14.14
C LEU A 124 -11.13 -6.62 -15.23
N SER A 125 -10.69 -6.48 -16.48
CA SER A 125 -10.96 -7.46 -17.53
C SER A 125 -9.75 -8.38 -17.66
N GLY A 126 -9.75 -9.48 -16.90
CA GLY A 126 -8.90 -10.61 -17.24
C GLY A 126 -9.25 -11.08 -18.67
N PRO A 127 -8.27 -11.40 -19.53
CA PRO A 127 -8.61 -12.05 -20.78
C PRO A 127 -9.18 -13.43 -20.45
N ALA A 128 -10.49 -13.57 -20.66
CA ALA A 128 -11.14 -14.84 -20.91
C ALA A 128 -10.40 -15.54 -22.06
N GLY A 129 -10.14 -16.84 -21.88
CA GLY A 129 -9.16 -17.56 -22.67
C GLY A 129 -9.52 -17.81 -24.13
N THR A 130 -8.52 -18.30 -24.87
CA THR A 130 -8.63 -19.34 -25.91
C THR A 130 -7.23 -19.94 -26.16
N PRO A 131 -7.13 -21.20 -26.66
CA PRO A 131 -6.09 -22.18 -26.32
C PRO A 131 -4.96 -22.27 -27.39
N PRO A 132 -4.01 -23.24 -27.31
CA PRO A 132 -2.72 -23.18 -28.00
C PRO A 132 -2.71 -23.85 -29.39
N GLU A 133 -2.07 -23.21 -30.37
CA GLU A 133 -1.62 -23.82 -31.64
C GLU A 133 -0.23 -23.21 -31.94
N ALA A 134 0.87 -23.94 -31.81
CA ALA A 134 1.38 -25.01 -32.68
C ALA A 134 1.84 -24.53 -34.07
N LEU A 135 3.17 -24.53 -34.22
CA LEU A 135 3.94 -24.88 -35.42
C LEU A 135 3.61 -24.18 -36.76
N ARG A 136 4.55 -23.39 -37.26
CA ARG A 136 5.17 -23.58 -38.58
C ARG A 136 6.64 -23.23 -38.53
#